data_AF-A0AAW5UXM7-F1
#
_entry.id   AF-A0AAW5UXM7-F1
#
_cell.length_a   1.000
_cell.length_b   1.000
_cell.length_c   1.000
_cell.angle_alpha   90.00
_cell.angle_beta   90.00
_cell.angle_gamma   90.00
#
_symmetry.space_group_name_H-M   'P 1'
#
loop_
_entity.id
_entity.type
_entity.pdbx_description
1 polymer ?
#
loop_
_entity_poly.entity_id
_entity_poly.type
_entity_poly.pdbx_seq_one_letter_code
_entity_poly.pdbx_strand_id
1 'polypeptide(L)'
;MTKSFFLFLTVVCFVSCNQKSEENRPRIATFHTLEDGMIIKKSEGELPSTISIANVVYRNLGSGLSIPVRVAVVCVSSKETNYSYHFETEEQSLIYSEYLKSKAALFGAKKSYSRLKYLVENQAAAGKELNDANVQLQQMVASMDENLNRLRMQGIPIEKLNQLKPGNILIVGDIPETKLNRVKLQTRVFIKFSAFPGDRYETKIDSISDVIDPVSRTVKVLIITKNPGNQFKPGMFGNGHIELDNLEALSVPNESIILIGDTSYLFKQIDVNTFQRVQVETGIETDEYTQILSGLQTNDRVVSHGSTLLKGLSFGY
;
A
#
# COMPACT_ATOMS: atom_id res chain seq x y z
N MET A 1 -48.96 -80.92 -42.58
CA MET A 1 -49.13 -81.66 -41.31
C MET A 1 -48.30 -80.93 -40.27
N THR A 2 -48.75 -80.40 -39.12
CA THR A 2 -50.05 -80.38 -38.44
C THR A 2 -49.86 -79.43 -37.24
N LYS A 3 -50.72 -78.42 -37.07
CA LYS A 3 -51.12 -77.75 -35.79
C LYS A 3 -50.02 -77.10 -34.92
N SER A 4 -50.23 -76.14 -34.04
CA SER A 4 -51.28 -75.19 -33.67
C SER A 4 -50.79 -74.61 -32.33
N PHE A 5 -50.88 -73.29 -32.11
CA PHE A 5 -51.45 -72.64 -30.92
C PHE A 5 -50.79 -71.29 -30.61
N PHE A 6 -51.62 -70.26 -30.72
CA PHE A 6 -51.46 -68.95 -30.09
C PHE A 6 -51.62 -69.09 -28.57
N LEU A 7 -50.74 -68.47 -27.79
CA LEU A 7 -51.07 -68.03 -26.44
C LEU A 7 -50.34 -66.72 -26.12
N PHE A 8 -51.14 -65.68 -25.93
CA PHE A 8 -50.76 -64.39 -25.36
C PHE A 8 -50.20 -64.60 -23.94
N LEU A 9 -49.01 -64.06 -23.66
CA LEU A 9 -48.58 -63.82 -22.28
C LEU A 9 -48.01 -62.41 -22.15
N THR A 10 -48.80 -61.60 -21.46
CA THR A 10 -48.59 -60.21 -21.08
C THR A 10 -47.30 -60.07 -20.26
N VAL A 11 -46.38 -59.22 -20.75
CA VAL A 11 -45.16 -58.85 -20.04
C VAL A 11 -45.54 -57.97 -18.85
N VAL A 12 -45.39 -58.53 -17.66
CA VAL A 12 -45.46 -57.81 -16.39
C VAL A 12 -44.06 -57.25 -16.10
N CYS A 13 -43.83 -55.99 -16.42
CA CYS A 13 -42.68 -55.24 -15.91
C CYS A 13 -42.96 -54.80 -14.47
N PHE A 14 -42.67 -55.66 -13.49
CA PHE A 14 -42.46 -55.20 -12.11
C PHE A 14 -41.00 -54.77 -11.97
N VAL A 15 -40.82 -53.46 -11.88
CA VAL A 15 -39.60 -52.83 -11.38
C VAL A 15 -39.38 -53.33 -9.95
N SER A 16 -38.34 -54.14 -9.74
CA SER A 16 -37.77 -54.38 -8.41
C SER A 16 -36.35 -53.81 -8.40
N CYS A 17 -36.29 -52.49 -8.29
CA CYS A 17 -35.08 -51.79 -7.91
C CYS A 17 -34.98 -51.88 -6.38
N ASN A 18 -34.44 -52.98 -5.86
CA ASN A 18 -34.17 -53.08 -4.44
C ASN A 18 -32.91 -53.92 -4.19
N GLN A 19 -31.76 -53.26 -4.33
CA GLN A 19 -30.50 -53.56 -3.64
C GLN A 19 -29.44 -52.56 -4.13
N LYS A 20 -29.55 -51.31 -3.68
CA LYS A 20 -28.37 -50.44 -3.59
C LYS A 20 -27.85 -50.61 -2.17
N SER A 21 -26.74 -51.33 -2.03
CA SER A 21 -26.06 -51.55 -0.75
C SER A 21 -25.88 -50.21 -0.01
N GLU A 22 -26.30 -50.19 1.25
CA GLU A 22 -26.19 -49.03 2.15
C GLU A 22 -24.74 -48.64 2.49
N GLU A 23 -23.77 -49.39 2.00
CA GLU A 23 -22.38 -49.40 2.47
C GLU A 23 -21.53 -48.24 1.94
N ASN A 24 -22.06 -47.40 1.06
CA ASN A 24 -21.27 -46.34 0.41
C ASN A 24 -21.98 -44.97 0.36
N ARG A 25 -22.67 -44.59 1.44
CA ARG A 25 -22.98 -43.17 1.66
C ARG A 25 -21.68 -42.49 2.13
N PRO A 26 -21.26 -41.34 1.56
CA PRO A 26 -20.18 -40.57 2.16
C PRO A 26 -20.59 -40.32 3.62
N ARG A 27 -19.75 -40.75 4.57
CA ARG A 27 -19.98 -40.46 5.98
C ARG A 27 -19.97 -38.94 6.11
N ILE A 28 -21.15 -38.33 6.11
CA ILE A 28 -21.29 -36.88 6.32
C ILE A 28 -20.61 -36.65 7.67
N ALA A 29 -19.55 -35.85 7.67
CA ALA A 29 -18.85 -35.51 8.90
C ALA A 29 -19.89 -34.97 9.88
N THR A 30 -20.22 -35.78 10.88
CA THR A 30 -21.28 -35.44 11.82
C THR A 30 -20.61 -34.59 12.89
N PHE A 31 -21.00 -33.32 12.96
CA PHE A 31 -20.55 -32.44 14.01
C PHE A 31 -21.64 -32.36 15.07
N HIS A 32 -21.24 -32.38 16.32
CA HIS A 32 -22.09 -32.21 17.48
C HIS A 32 -21.67 -30.93 18.22
N THR A 33 -22.65 -30.12 18.59
CA THR A 33 -22.43 -28.92 19.38
C THR A 33 -22.69 -29.22 20.85
N LEU A 34 -21.85 -28.67 21.72
CA LEU A 34 -21.94 -28.75 23.17
C LEU A 34 -21.89 -27.32 23.72
N GLU A 35 -22.33 -27.14 24.97
CA GLU A 35 -22.26 -25.85 25.69
C GLU A 35 -22.84 -24.69 24.87
N ASP A 36 -24.08 -24.83 24.39
CA ASP A 36 -24.77 -23.83 23.57
C ASP A 36 -23.97 -23.38 22.32
N GLY A 37 -23.29 -24.36 21.69
CA GLY A 37 -22.50 -24.14 20.49
C GLY A 37 -21.11 -23.56 20.74
N MET A 38 -20.69 -23.39 21.99
CA MET A 38 -19.32 -22.99 22.33
C MET A 38 -18.30 -24.05 21.97
N ILE A 39 -18.66 -25.33 22.03
CA ILE A 39 -17.79 -26.44 21.64
C ILE A 39 -18.42 -27.20 20.47
N ILE A 40 -17.62 -27.44 19.43
CA ILE A 40 -17.98 -28.27 18.29
C ILE A 40 -17.07 -29.49 18.27
N LYS A 41 -17.66 -30.68 18.31
CA LYS A 41 -16.95 -31.95 18.23
C LYS A 41 -17.34 -32.71 16.97
N LYS A 42 -16.35 -33.07 16.15
CA LYS A 42 -16.55 -33.95 15.00
C LYS A 42 -16.57 -35.40 15.47
N SER A 43 -17.51 -36.18 14.96
CA SER A 43 -17.55 -37.64 15.09
C SER A 43 -16.35 -38.28 14.36
N GLU A 44 -15.96 -39.48 14.81
CA GLU A 44 -14.72 -40.19 14.45
C GLU A 44 -14.26 -40.05 12.97
N GLY A 45 -12.94 -40.08 12.78
CA GLY A 45 -12.28 -39.96 11.48
C GLY A 45 -11.60 -38.60 11.25
N GLU A 46 -10.95 -38.45 10.10
CA GLU A 46 -10.19 -37.25 9.72
C GLU A 46 -11.09 -36.04 9.46
N LEU A 47 -10.55 -34.83 9.66
CA LEU A 47 -11.24 -33.59 9.32
C LEU A 47 -11.51 -33.53 7.81
N PRO A 48 -12.66 -32.98 7.37
CA PRO A 48 -12.90 -32.73 5.96
C PRO A 48 -11.82 -31.82 5.36
N SER A 49 -11.47 -32.02 4.09
CA SER A 49 -10.50 -31.17 3.37
C SER A 49 -10.89 -29.69 3.30
N THR A 50 -12.15 -29.36 3.56
CA THR A 50 -12.67 -27.99 3.65
C THR A 50 -12.28 -27.28 4.95
N ILE A 51 -11.79 -28.00 5.97
CA ILE A 51 -11.30 -27.42 7.22
C ILE A 51 -9.78 -27.53 7.25
N SER A 52 -9.10 -26.39 7.27
CA SER A 52 -7.64 -26.33 7.48
C SER A 52 -7.31 -25.71 8.83
N ILE A 53 -6.21 -26.15 9.42
CA ILE A 53 -5.72 -25.67 10.72
C ILE A 53 -4.41 -24.93 10.51
N ALA A 54 -4.28 -23.75 11.13
CA ALA A 54 -3.03 -23.02 11.23
C ALA A 54 -2.58 -22.89 12.68
N ASN A 55 -1.27 -22.79 12.87
CA ASN A 55 -0.69 -22.44 14.17
C ASN A 55 -0.71 -20.92 14.32
N VAL A 56 -1.09 -20.47 15.52
CA VAL A 56 -1.02 -19.08 15.95
C VAL A 56 0.43 -18.78 16.30
N VAL A 57 1.07 -17.95 15.50
CA VAL A 57 2.50 -17.62 15.64
C VAL A 57 2.68 -16.11 15.59
N TYR A 58 3.78 -15.65 16.18
CA TYR A 58 4.23 -14.29 15.91
C TYR A 58 4.64 -14.19 14.44
N ARG A 59 4.04 -13.24 13.74
CA ARG A 59 4.43 -12.88 12.38
C ARG A 59 4.81 -11.43 12.36
N ASN A 60 5.73 -11.13 11.47
CA ASN A 60 5.99 -9.77 11.10
C ASN A 60 4.86 -9.29 10.17
N LEU A 61 3.91 -8.56 10.75
CA LEU A 61 2.83 -7.89 10.02
C LEU A 61 3.29 -6.59 9.36
N GLY A 62 4.61 -6.36 9.27
CA GLY A 62 5.26 -5.36 8.44
C GLY A 62 5.01 -5.65 6.96
N SER A 63 3.76 -5.45 6.53
CA SER A 63 3.37 -5.42 5.13
C SER A 63 4.10 -4.25 4.49
N GLY A 64 5.19 -4.48 3.77
CA GLY A 64 5.81 -3.40 3.01
C GLY A 64 4.79 -2.78 2.05
N LEU A 65 4.81 -1.47 1.90
CA LEU A 65 3.85 -0.74 1.08
C LEU A 65 4.36 -0.63 -0.35
N SER A 66 3.63 -1.21 -1.30
CA SER A 66 3.90 -1.12 -2.73
C SER A 66 3.29 0.18 -3.29
N ILE A 67 4.11 1.00 -3.93
CA ILE A 67 3.70 2.29 -4.51
C ILE A 67 4.21 2.46 -5.94
N PRO A 68 3.45 3.12 -6.82
CA PRO A 68 3.98 3.55 -8.11
C PRO A 68 5.07 4.59 -7.89
N VAL A 69 6.16 4.49 -8.66
CA VAL A 69 7.25 5.48 -8.66
C VAL A 69 7.65 5.86 -10.07
N ARG A 70 8.16 7.08 -10.24
CA ARG A 70 8.72 7.56 -11.51
C ARG A 70 9.95 8.41 -11.30
N VAL A 71 10.85 8.41 -12.28
CA VAL A 71 12.00 9.33 -12.31
C VAL A 71 11.51 10.70 -12.76
N ALA A 72 11.36 11.64 -11.83
CA ALA A 72 10.88 12.99 -12.15
C ALA A 72 11.99 13.88 -12.71
N VAL A 73 13.20 13.80 -12.15
CA VAL A 73 14.32 14.66 -12.55
C VAL A 73 15.63 13.88 -12.58
N VAL A 74 16.45 14.13 -13.60
CA VAL A 74 17.84 13.66 -13.67
C VAL A 74 18.78 14.86 -13.68
N CYS A 75 19.77 14.86 -12.79
CA CYS A 75 20.83 15.88 -12.77
C CYS A 75 22.05 15.35 -13.52
N VAL A 76 22.44 16.03 -14.60
CA VAL A 76 23.56 15.65 -15.47
C VAL A 76 24.63 16.73 -15.39
N SER A 77 25.91 16.36 -15.46
CA SER A 77 26.98 17.35 -15.57
C SER A 77 26.93 18.04 -16.94
N SER A 78 27.09 19.35 -16.97
CA SER A 78 27.10 20.19 -18.16
C SER A 78 28.38 21.04 -18.17
N LYS A 79 28.97 21.23 -19.35
CA LYS A 79 30.17 22.08 -19.50
C LYS A 79 29.82 23.56 -19.45
N GLU A 80 28.58 23.89 -19.78
CA GLU A 80 28.07 25.25 -19.92
C GLU A 80 27.60 25.82 -18.58
N THR A 81 26.92 25.01 -17.76
CA THR A 81 26.27 25.46 -16.51
C THR A 81 26.72 24.69 -15.27
N ASN A 82 27.82 23.92 -15.37
CA ASN A 82 28.27 22.88 -14.41
C ASN A 82 27.35 21.65 -14.34
N TYR A 83 26.03 21.86 -14.35
CA TYR A 83 25.01 20.81 -14.38
C TYR A 83 23.70 21.29 -15.01
N SER A 84 22.89 20.34 -15.48
CA SER A 84 21.54 20.55 -16.02
C SER A 84 20.54 19.58 -15.37
N TYR A 85 19.31 20.05 -15.19
CA TYR A 85 18.18 19.21 -14.79
C TYR A 85 17.38 18.82 -16.03
N HIS A 86 17.18 17.53 -16.21
CA HIS A 86 16.28 17.00 -17.24
C HIS A 86 15.01 16.53 -16.55
N PHE A 87 13.89 17.16 -16.92
CA PHE A 87 12.57 16.91 -16.33
C PHE A 87 11.78 15.89 -17.14
N GLU A 88 10.79 15.27 -16.51
CA GLU A 88 9.85 14.34 -17.13
C GLU A 88 8.94 15.03 -18.15
N THR A 89 8.47 16.25 -17.83
CA THR A 89 7.52 16.99 -18.67
C THR A 89 8.06 18.36 -19.08
N GLU A 90 7.54 18.88 -20.21
CA GLU A 90 7.82 20.25 -20.65
C GLU A 90 7.33 21.28 -19.64
N GLU A 91 6.16 21.07 -19.05
CA GLU A 91 5.59 21.94 -18.02
C GLU A 91 6.55 22.13 -16.84
N GLN A 92 7.14 21.05 -16.32
CA GLN A 92 8.11 21.12 -15.23
C GLN A 92 9.35 21.94 -15.61
N SER A 93 9.85 21.76 -16.83
CA SER A 93 10.99 22.52 -17.36
C SER A 93 10.67 24.02 -17.47
N LEU A 94 9.47 24.36 -17.95
CA LEU A 94 9.00 25.75 -18.05
C LEU A 94 8.87 26.41 -16.67
N ILE A 95 8.23 25.75 -15.71
CA ILE A 95 8.10 26.27 -14.34
C ILE A 95 9.48 26.49 -13.72
N TYR A 96 10.42 25.56 -13.92
CA TYR A 96 11.79 25.72 -13.41
C TYR A 96 12.53 26.91 -14.06
N SER A 97 12.36 27.12 -15.37
CA SER A 97 12.90 28.27 -16.08
C SER A 97 12.31 29.59 -15.56
N GLU A 98 11.00 29.64 -15.32
CA GLU A 98 10.31 30.79 -14.73
C GLU A 98 10.76 31.07 -13.29
N TYR A 99 11.00 30.01 -12.51
CA TYR A 99 11.63 30.10 -11.20
C TYR A 99 13.03 30.75 -11.28
N LEU A 100 13.89 30.32 -12.22
CA LEU A 100 15.22 30.91 -12.37
C LEU A 100 15.16 32.40 -12.75
N LYS A 101 14.24 32.77 -13.64
CA LYS A 101 14.01 34.17 -14.06
C LYS A 101 13.52 35.03 -12.89
N SER A 102 12.50 34.57 -12.17
CA SER A 102 11.96 35.26 -10.99
C SER A 102 12.98 35.38 -9.87
N LYS A 103 13.82 34.35 -9.65
CA LYS A 103 14.95 34.39 -8.71
C LYS A 103 15.96 35.49 -9.05
N ALA A 104 16.34 35.61 -10.33
CA ALA A 104 17.26 36.65 -10.78
C ALA A 104 16.66 38.05 -10.65
N ALA A 105 15.38 38.21 -11.01
CA ALA A 105 14.65 39.46 -10.87
C ALA A 105 14.53 39.88 -9.39
N LEU A 106 14.18 38.95 -8.50
CA LEU A 106 14.13 39.16 -7.05
C LEU A 106 15.50 39.58 -6.50
N PHE A 107 16.58 38.95 -6.94
CA PHE A 107 17.93 39.33 -6.55
C PHE A 107 18.26 40.78 -6.94
N GLY A 108 17.92 41.17 -8.18
CA GLY A 108 18.07 42.55 -8.66
C GLY A 108 17.26 43.56 -7.85
N ALA A 109 15.97 43.26 -7.61
CA ALA A 109 15.08 44.11 -6.81
C ALA A 109 15.59 44.26 -5.37
N LYS A 110 16.05 43.18 -4.75
CA LYS A 110 16.61 43.20 -3.38
C LYS A 110 17.86 44.09 -3.29
N LYS A 111 18.74 44.03 -4.29
CA LYS A 111 19.92 44.91 -4.37
C LYS A 111 19.52 46.38 -4.54
N SER A 112 18.56 46.67 -5.42
CA SER A 112 18.06 48.04 -5.65
C SER A 112 17.44 48.63 -4.39
N TYR A 113 16.55 47.88 -3.74
CA TYR A 113 15.92 48.26 -2.47
C TYR A 113 16.97 48.54 -1.38
N SER A 114 17.95 47.64 -1.21
CA SER A 114 19.01 47.81 -0.21
C SER A 114 19.85 49.07 -0.47
N ARG A 115 20.14 49.37 -1.74
CA ARG A 115 20.86 50.60 -2.13
C ARG A 115 20.04 51.85 -1.84
N LEU A 116 18.77 51.88 -2.21
CA LEU A 116 17.89 53.03 -1.97
C LEU A 116 17.64 53.24 -0.47
N LYS A 117 17.49 52.16 0.29
CA LYS A 117 17.37 52.21 1.75
C LYS A 117 18.57 52.92 2.36
N TYR A 118 19.78 52.52 1.98
CA TYR A 118 21.01 53.18 2.40
C TYR A 118 21.04 54.67 2.02
N LEU A 119 20.63 55.04 0.80
CA LEU A 119 20.63 56.45 0.36
C LEU A 119 19.62 57.29 1.15
N VAL A 120 18.41 56.77 1.41
CA VAL A 120 17.39 57.47 2.21
C VAL A 120 17.86 57.63 3.67
N GLU A 121 18.45 56.60 4.27
CA GLU A 121 19.02 56.65 5.62
C GLU A 121 20.13 57.70 5.74
N ASN A 122 20.88 57.94 4.66
CA ASN A 122 21.92 58.96 4.57
C ASN A 122 21.45 60.27 3.90
N GLN A 123 20.14 60.52 3.82
CA GLN A 123 19.53 61.74 3.26
C GLN A 123 19.91 62.07 1.81
N ALA A 124 20.36 61.08 1.05
CA ALA A 124 20.81 61.20 -0.35
C ALA A 124 19.76 60.75 -1.39
N ALA A 125 18.56 60.33 -0.95
CA ALA A 125 17.43 59.95 -1.81
C ALA A 125 16.08 60.26 -1.14
N ALA A 126 15.00 60.29 -1.94
CA ALA A 126 13.65 60.55 -1.45
C ALA A 126 12.96 59.26 -0.95
N GLY A 127 12.17 59.37 0.13
CA GLY A 127 11.42 58.22 0.69
C GLY A 127 10.41 57.59 -0.30
N LYS A 128 9.90 58.36 -1.27
CA LYS A 128 9.03 57.85 -2.34
C LYS A 128 9.73 56.78 -3.18
N GLU A 129 10.98 57.00 -3.57
CA GLU A 129 11.75 56.05 -4.39
C GLU A 129 11.99 54.73 -3.65
N LEU A 130 12.25 54.81 -2.34
CA LEU A 130 12.36 53.63 -1.49
C LEU A 130 11.04 52.86 -1.39
N ASN A 131 9.91 53.56 -1.28
CA ASN A 131 8.60 52.93 -1.27
C ASN A 131 8.29 52.24 -2.61
N ASP A 132 8.57 52.89 -3.73
CA ASP A 132 8.38 52.31 -5.07
C ASP A 132 9.26 51.05 -5.25
N ALA A 133 10.51 51.09 -4.80
CA ALA A 133 11.41 49.93 -4.79
C ALA A 133 10.93 48.80 -3.86
N ASN A 134 10.31 49.14 -2.73
CA ASN A 134 9.70 48.15 -1.84
C ASN A 134 8.51 47.46 -2.52
N VAL A 135 7.63 48.21 -3.17
CA VAL A 135 6.50 47.64 -3.94
C VAL A 135 7.02 46.68 -5.01
N GLN A 136 8.04 47.08 -5.77
CA GLN A 136 8.66 46.21 -6.76
C GLN A 136 9.28 44.96 -6.14
N LEU A 137 9.96 45.07 -4.99
CA LEU A 137 10.52 43.94 -4.27
C LEU A 137 9.41 42.94 -3.88
N GLN A 138 8.30 43.41 -3.32
CA GLN A 138 7.17 42.56 -2.92
C GLN A 138 6.55 41.85 -4.13
N GLN A 139 6.42 42.53 -5.28
CA GLN A 139 5.94 41.89 -6.52
C GLN A 139 6.87 40.75 -6.96
N MET A 140 8.19 40.93 -6.88
CA MET A 140 9.14 39.88 -7.26
C MET A 140 9.15 38.72 -6.27
N VAL A 141 8.93 38.99 -4.96
CA VAL A 141 8.75 37.94 -3.95
C VAL A 141 7.52 37.10 -4.28
N ALA A 142 6.38 37.74 -4.56
CA ALA A 142 5.14 37.05 -4.91
C ALA A 142 5.30 36.17 -6.17
N SER A 143 5.96 36.69 -7.21
CA SER A 143 6.23 35.92 -8.44
C SER A 143 7.16 34.73 -8.21
N MET A 144 8.17 34.88 -7.35
CA MET A 144 9.06 33.78 -6.94
C MET A 144 8.27 32.70 -6.17
N ASP A 145 7.44 33.12 -5.22
CA ASP A 145 6.63 32.22 -4.39
C ASP A 145 5.60 31.45 -5.21
N GLU A 146 5.00 32.08 -6.22
CA GLU A 146 4.11 31.42 -7.18
C GLU A 146 4.83 30.26 -7.89
N ASN A 147 6.03 30.50 -8.42
CA ASN A 147 6.80 29.47 -9.12
C ASN A 147 7.27 28.35 -8.18
N LEU A 148 7.64 28.69 -6.94
CA LEU A 148 7.94 27.69 -5.90
C LEU A 148 6.76 26.78 -5.61
N ASN A 149 5.56 27.36 -5.50
CA ASN A 149 4.34 26.59 -5.24
C ASN A 149 3.97 25.71 -6.44
N ARG A 150 4.10 26.20 -7.67
CA ARG A 150 3.91 25.40 -8.90
C ARG A 150 4.86 24.20 -8.95
N LEU A 151 6.14 24.40 -8.63
CA LEU A 151 7.12 23.30 -8.52
C LEU A 151 6.74 22.28 -7.44
N ARG A 152 6.30 22.74 -6.26
CA ARG A 152 5.84 21.86 -5.17
C ARG A 152 4.62 21.03 -5.56
N MET A 153 3.64 21.63 -6.24
CA MET A 153 2.46 20.91 -6.75
C MET A 153 2.84 19.83 -7.78
N GLN A 154 3.86 20.09 -8.59
CA GLN A 154 4.43 19.11 -9.52
C GLN A 154 5.26 18.01 -8.83
N GLY A 155 5.43 18.07 -7.50
CA GLY A 155 6.22 17.11 -6.73
C GLY A 155 7.74 17.33 -6.83
N ILE A 156 8.16 18.54 -7.20
CA ILE A 156 9.58 18.87 -7.42
C ILE A 156 9.97 20.12 -6.60
N PRO A 157 9.98 20.04 -5.26
CA PRO A 157 10.39 21.15 -4.41
C PRO A 157 11.83 21.57 -4.72
N ILE A 158 12.07 22.88 -4.82
CA ILE A 158 13.38 23.44 -5.20
C ILE A 158 14.48 23.06 -4.20
N GLU A 159 14.11 22.87 -2.94
CA GLU A 159 15.01 22.48 -1.86
C GLU A 159 15.65 21.13 -2.16
N LYS A 160 14.90 20.23 -2.81
CA LYS A 160 15.39 18.90 -3.22
C LYS A 160 16.17 18.95 -4.52
N LEU A 161 15.78 19.80 -5.48
CA LEU A 161 16.60 20.05 -6.65
C LEU A 161 17.99 20.57 -6.25
N ASN A 162 18.07 21.56 -5.36
CA ASN A 162 19.36 22.11 -4.91
C ASN A 162 20.26 21.09 -4.19
N GLN A 163 19.70 19.99 -3.67
CA GLN A 163 20.45 18.89 -3.07
C GLN A 163 20.90 17.83 -4.11
N LEU A 164 20.34 17.88 -5.31
CA LEU A 164 20.56 16.90 -6.36
C LEU A 164 21.90 17.14 -7.08
N LYS A 165 22.88 16.29 -6.78
CA LYS A 165 24.21 16.35 -7.39
C LYS A 165 24.20 15.77 -8.82
N PRO A 166 25.14 16.18 -9.69
CA PRO A 166 25.34 15.54 -10.99
C PRO A 166 25.53 14.03 -10.85
N GLY A 167 24.84 13.25 -11.67
CA GLY A 167 24.80 11.79 -11.58
C GLY A 167 23.80 11.25 -10.56
N ASN A 168 22.96 12.09 -9.96
CA ASN A 168 21.82 11.66 -9.14
C ASN A 168 20.49 11.91 -9.87
N ILE A 169 19.46 11.19 -9.41
CA ILE A 169 18.07 11.34 -9.84
C ILE A 169 17.15 11.62 -8.66
N LEU A 170 16.09 12.36 -8.95
CA LEU A 170 14.93 12.53 -8.08
C LEU A 170 13.82 11.60 -8.58
N ILE A 171 13.40 10.69 -7.71
CA ILE A 171 12.29 9.78 -7.92
C ILE A 171 11.12 10.28 -7.09
N VAL A 172 9.93 10.29 -7.68
CA VAL A 172 8.67 10.63 -7.01
C VAL A 172 7.84 9.36 -6.92
N GLY A 173 7.38 9.05 -5.72
CA GLY A 173 6.42 7.98 -5.46
C GLY A 173 5.11 8.54 -4.93
N ASP A 174 3.99 7.87 -5.19
CA ASP A 174 2.67 8.33 -4.76
C ASP A 174 2.08 7.36 -3.71
N ILE A 175 1.85 7.87 -2.49
CA ILE A 175 1.37 7.11 -1.33
C ILE A 175 -0.10 7.43 -1.08
N PRO A 176 -1.01 6.45 -0.97
CA PRO A 176 -2.38 6.71 -0.54
C PRO A 176 -2.42 7.39 0.83
N GLU A 177 -3.23 8.44 0.97
CA GLU A 177 -3.36 9.20 2.23
C GLU A 177 -3.64 8.29 3.45
N THR A 178 -4.42 7.22 3.25
CA THR A 178 -4.79 6.23 4.28
C THR A 178 -3.62 5.42 4.84
N LYS A 179 -2.48 5.37 4.13
CA LYS A 179 -1.28 4.64 4.53
C LYS A 179 -0.13 5.55 4.97
N LEU A 180 -0.31 6.88 4.88
CA LEU A 180 0.72 7.87 5.20
C LEU A 180 1.24 7.74 6.64
N ASN A 181 0.37 7.47 7.60
CA ASN A 181 0.71 7.36 9.03
C ASN A 181 1.74 6.27 9.35
N ARG A 182 1.92 5.28 8.47
CA ARG A 182 2.90 4.19 8.63
C ARG A 182 4.25 4.52 8.00
N VAL A 183 4.31 5.54 7.13
CA VAL A 183 5.51 5.89 6.36
C VAL A 183 6.27 6.99 7.07
N LYS A 184 7.56 6.77 7.34
CA LYS A 184 8.43 7.72 8.02
C LYS A 184 9.55 8.20 7.10
N LEU A 185 10.15 9.32 7.45
CA LEU A 185 11.39 9.77 6.82
C LEU A 185 12.49 8.74 7.04
N GLN A 186 13.39 8.60 6.07
CA GLN A 186 14.51 7.65 6.10
C GLN A 186 14.10 6.17 6.09
N THR A 187 12.81 5.85 5.95
CA THR A 187 12.34 4.48 5.74
C THR A 187 12.94 3.90 4.46
N ARG A 188 13.37 2.63 4.51
CA ARG A 188 13.99 1.93 3.38
C ARG A 188 12.97 1.69 2.27
N VAL A 189 13.39 1.90 1.04
CA VAL A 189 12.57 1.66 -0.16
C VAL A 189 13.38 0.86 -1.15
N PHE A 190 12.75 -0.16 -1.71
CA PHE A 190 13.31 -0.94 -2.79
C PHE A 190 12.56 -0.68 -4.08
N ILE A 191 13.27 -0.21 -5.09
CA ILE A 191 12.68 0.21 -6.36
C ILE A 191 13.01 -0.81 -7.43
N LYS A 192 11.99 -1.20 -8.21
CA LYS A 192 12.14 -1.96 -9.45
C LYS A 192 11.57 -1.14 -10.59
N PHE A 193 12.41 -0.80 -11.57
CA PHE A 193 11.98 -0.08 -12.76
C PHE A 193 11.54 -1.06 -13.83
N SER A 194 10.48 -0.73 -14.58
CA SER A 194 9.96 -1.60 -15.65
C SER A 194 10.98 -1.83 -16.76
N ALA A 195 11.87 -0.86 -16.99
CA ALA A 195 12.97 -0.97 -17.96
C ALA A 195 14.08 -1.95 -17.52
N PHE A 196 14.16 -2.28 -16.22
CA PHE A 196 15.20 -3.12 -15.62
C PHE A 196 14.59 -4.12 -14.63
N PRO A 197 13.78 -5.10 -15.09
CA PRO A 197 12.96 -5.95 -14.21
C PRO A 197 13.78 -6.89 -13.32
N GLY A 198 15.02 -7.20 -13.70
CA GLY A 198 15.94 -8.03 -12.91
C GLY A 198 16.64 -7.29 -11.77
N ASP A 199 16.63 -5.96 -11.79
CA ASP A 199 17.38 -5.15 -10.85
C ASP A 199 16.49 -4.61 -9.72
N ARG A 200 17.05 -4.61 -8.50
CA ARG A 200 16.43 -4.00 -7.33
C ARG A 200 17.35 -2.91 -6.80
N TYR A 201 16.83 -1.69 -6.75
CA TYR A 201 17.57 -0.52 -6.27
C TYR A 201 17.14 -0.19 -4.86
N GLU A 202 18.05 -0.39 -3.91
CA GLU A 202 17.84 -0.05 -2.52
C GLU A 202 18.16 1.43 -2.25
N THR A 203 17.26 2.12 -1.58
CA THR A 203 17.38 3.52 -1.19
C THR A 203 16.48 3.82 0.00
N LYS A 204 16.23 5.09 0.30
CA LYS A 204 15.38 5.55 1.41
C LYS A 204 14.56 6.76 1.02
N ILE A 205 13.46 6.97 1.74
CA ILE A 205 12.63 8.17 1.60
C ILE A 205 13.43 9.38 2.09
N ASP A 206 13.63 10.34 1.19
CA ASP A 206 14.36 11.57 1.45
C ASP A 206 13.45 12.65 2.03
N SER A 207 12.22 12.77 1.50
CA SER A 207 11.17 13.61 2.09
C SER A 207 9.77 13.14 1.72
N ILE A 208 8.79 13.65 2.46
CA ILE A 208 7.36 13.47 2.22
C ILE A 208 6.78 14.86 1.95
N SER A 209 5.93 14.98 0.93
CA SER A 209 5.26 16.24 0.56
C SER A 209 4.22 16.63 1.61
N ASP A 210 4.16 17.92 1.94
CA ASP A 210 3.11 18.48 2.80
C ASP A 210 1.78 18.71 2.05
N VAL A 211 1.77 18.48 0.73
CA VAL A 211 0.61 18.64 -0.15
C VAL A 211 0.08 17.27 -0.56
N ILE A 212 -1.22 17.08 -0.35
CA ILE A 212 -2.00 15.96 -0.88
C ILE A 212 -2.50 16.34 -2.27
N ASP A 213 -2.35 15.43 -3.22
CA ASP A 213 -3.00 15.53 -4.52
C ASP A 213 -4.51 15.22 -4.34
N PRO A 214 -5.42 16.19 -4.52
CA PRO A 214 -6.84 15.99 -4.26
C PRO A 214 -7.51 15.07 -5.29
N VAL A 215 -6.93 14.91 -6.47
CA VAL A 215 -7.48 14.08 -7.55
C VAL A 215 -7.19 12.62 -7.27
N SER A 216 -5.93 12.30 -6.97
CA SER A 216 -5.50 10.92 -6.70
C SER A 216 -5.63 10.50 -5.23
N ARG A 217 -5.85 11.46 -4.32
CA ARG A 217 -5.82 11.26 -2.85
C ARG A 217 -4.51 10.61 -2.40
N THR A 218 -3.42 11.04 -3.02
CA THR A 218 -2.06 10.57 -2.71
C THR A 218 -1.16 11.69 -2.20
N VAL A 219 -0.14 11.29 -1.46
CA VAL A 219 0.93 12.13 -0.95
C VAL A 219 2.21 11.73 -1.66
N LYS A 220 2.93 12.72 -2.19
CA LYS A 220 4.18 12.47 -2.91
C LYS A 220 5.31 12.21 -1.91
N VAL A 221 6.06 11.14 -2.13
CA VAL A 221 7.35 10.90 -1.47
C VAL A 221 8.49 11.09 -2.45
N LEU A 222 9.54 11.72 -1.97
CA LEU A 222 10.71 12.09 -2.75
C LEU A 222 11.88 11.21 -2.33
N ILE A 223 12.55 10.65 -3.32
CA ILE A 223 13.65 9.71 -3.14
C ILE A 223 14.80 10.20 -4.01
N ILE A 224 15.97 10.40 -3.42
CA ILE A 224 17.18 10.78 -4.14
C ILE A 224 18.11 9.56 -4.20
N THR A 225 18.53 9.18 -5.39
CA THR A 225 19.48 8.07 -5.58
C THR A 225 20.49 8.36 -6.68
N LYS A 226 21.58 7.60 -6.68
CA LYS A 226 22.60 7.67 -7.73
C LYS A 226 22.05 7.09 -9.03
N ASN A 227 22.55 7.62 -10.15
CA ASN A 227 22.25 7.16 -11.51
C ASN A 227 23.53 6.63 -12.17
N PRO A 228 24.03 5.45 -11.75
CA PRO A 228 25.26 4.89 -12.30
C PRO A 228 25.12 4.73 -13.82
N GLY A 229 26.14 5.15 -14.56
CA GLY A 229 26.12 5.08 -16.02
C GLY A 229 25.04 5.92 -16.72
N ASN A 230 24.36 6.84 -16.00
CA ASN A 230 23.22 7.60 -16.52
C ASN A 230 22.12 6.73 -17.14
N GLN A 231 21.89 5.54 -16.59
CA GLN A 231 20.93 4.55 -17.09
C GLN A 231 19.48 4.99 -16.93
N PHE A 232 19.16 5.70 -15.83
CA PHE A 232 17.81 6.19 -15.56
C PHE A 232 17.55 7.48 -16.35
N LYS A 233 16.39 7.54 -16.99
CA LYS A 233 15.91 8.69 -17.77
C LYS A 233 14.64 9.27 -17.13
N PRO A 234 14.36 10.58 -17.29
CA PRO A 234 13.12 11.16 -16.81
C PRO A 234 11.92 10.43 -17.42
N GLY A 235 10.84 10.28 -16.66
CA GLY A 235 9.63 9.56 -17.05
C GLY A 235 9.70 8.03 -16.94
N MET A 236 10.86 7.44 -16.59
CA MET A 236 10.92 6.00 -16.31
C MET A 236 10.04 5.64 -15.12
N PHE A 237 9.15 4.67 -15.33
CA PHE A 237 8.20 4.18 -14.33
C PHE A 237 8.68 2.89 -13.66
N GLY A 238 8.23 2.67 -12.43
CA GLY A 238 8.53 1.48 -11.67
C GLY A 238 7.61 1.31 -10.47
N ASN A 239 7.95 0.33 -9.64
CA ASN A 239 7.29 0.05 -8.37
C ASN A 239 8.31 0.20 -7.23
N GLY A 240 7.93 0.97 -6.21
CA GLY A 240 8.68 1.14 -4.97
C GLY A 240 8.03 0.34 -3.85
N HIS A 241 8.79 -0.54 -3.21
CA HIS A 241 8.37 -1.28 -2.02
C HIS A 241 8.99 -0.62 -0.79
N ILE A 242 8.18 0.10 -0.01
CA ILE A 242 8.56 0.76 1.24
C ILE A 242 8.51 -0.27 2.36
N GLU A 243 9.64 -0.49 3.01
CA GLU A 243 9.73 -1.40 4.16
C GLU A 243 9.15 -0.69 5.39
N LEU A 244 7.91 -1.02 5.75
CA LEU A 244 7.28 -0.47 6.94
C LEU A 244 7.81 -1.14 8.20
N ASP A 245 7.79 -0.44 9.33
CA ASP A 245 8.25 -0.98 10.61
C ASP A 245 7.63 -2.35 10.87
N ASN A 246 8.49 -3.31 11.20
CA ASN A 246 8.12 -4.67 11.50
C ASN A 246 7.29 -4.69 12.78
N LEU A 247 5.98 -4.89 12.65
CA LEU A 247 5.15 -5.21 13.79
C LEU A 247 5.16 -6.72 13.95
N GLU A 248 6.08 -7.23 14.77
CA GLU A 248 6.00 -8.60 15.22
C GLU A 248 4.79 -8.74 16.15
N ALA A 249 3.76 -9.43 15.67
CA ALA A 249 2.53 -9.60 16.41
C ALA A 249 1.99 -11.03 16.27
N LEU A 250 1.35 -11.49 17.34
CA LEU A 250 0.58 -12.72 17.32
C LEU A 250 -0.52 -12.57 16.28
N SER A 251 -0.60 -13.49 15.33
CA SER A 251 -1.51 -13.32 14.19
C SER A 251 -2.07 -14.62 13.67
N VAL A 252 -3.20 -14.50 12.99
CA VAL A 252 -3.93 -15.60 12.34
C VAL A 252 -4.27 -15.20 10.90
N PRO A 253 -4.44 -16.15 9.97
CA PRO A 253 -4.97 -15.86 8.64
C PRO A 253 -6.32 -15.15 8.73
N ASN A 254 -6.58 -14.16 7.88
CA ASN A 254 -7.82 -13.35 7.93
C ASN A 254 -9.08 -14.22 7.90
N GLU A 255 -9.08 -15.30 7.10
CA GLU A 255 -10.17 -16.27 6.98
C GLU A 255 -10.53 -17.00 8.29
N SER A 256 -9.64 -16.99 9.28
CA SER A 256 -9.88 -17.60 10.59
C SER A 256 -10.89 -16.79 11.42
N ILE A 257 -11.02 -15.49 11.12
CA ILE A 257 -11.82 -14.55 11.91
C ILE A 257 -13.24 -14.49 11.36
N ILE A 258 -14.20 -14.52 12.28
CA ILE A 258 -15.62 -14.42 12.02
C ILE A 258 -16.15 -13.20 12.76
N LEU A 259 -16.69 -12.24 12.00
CA LEU A 259 -17.37 -11.09 12.56
C LEU A 259 -18.87 -11.38 12.76
N ILE A 260 -19.37 -11.15 13.98
CA ILE A 260 -20.79 -11.23 14.33
C ILE A 260 -21.15 -9.97 15.12
N GLY A 261 -21.97 -9.11 14.53
CA GLY A 261 -22.14 -7.74 15.02
C GLY A 261 -20.79 -7.03 15.02
N ASP A 262 -20.42 -6.47 16.18
CA ASP A 262 -19.15 -5.76 16.38
C ASP A 262 -18.09 -6.63 17.10
N THR A 263 -18.31 -7.94 17.21
CA THR A 263 -17.43 -8.85 17.95
C THR A 263 -16.80 -9.88 17.03
N SER A 264 -15.48 -10.03 17.16
CA SER A 264 -14.67 -11.01 16.42
C SER A 264 -14.56 -12.33 17.17
N TYR A 265 -14.81 -13.43 16.47
CA TYR A 265 -14.70 -14.80 16.97
C TYR A 265 -13.81 -15.64 16.05
N LEU A 266 -13.30 -16.75 16.58
CA LEU A 266 -12.66 -17.81 15.81
C LEU A 266 -12.86 -19.17 16.48
N PHE A 267 -12.42 -20.23 15.80
CA PHE A 267 -12.48 -21.59 16.33
C PHE A 267 -11.07 -22.10 16.64
N LYS A 268 -10.77 -22.22 17.94
CA LYS A 268 -9.53 -22.81 18.46
C LYS A 268 -9.69 -24.33 18.52
N GLN A 269 -8.74 -25.07 17.95
CA GLN A 269 -8.67 -26.51 18.08
C GLN A 269 -8.09 -26.87 19.46
N ILE A 270 -8.93 -27.44 20.32
CA ILE A 270 -8.55 -27.87 21.68
C ILE A 270 -8.21 -29.37 21.73
N ASP A 271 -8.64 -30.13 20.73
CA ASP A 271 -8.30 -31.54 20.50
C ASP A 271 -8.41 -31.86 18.99
N VAL A 272 -7.90 -33.00 18.53
CA VAL A 272 -7.84 -33.42 17.12
C VAL A 272 -9.17 -33.18 16.37
N ASN A 273 -10.30 -33.46 17.02
CA ASN A 273 -11.63 -33.31 16.44
C ASN A 273 -12.55 -32.35 17.24
N THR A 274 -11.98 -31.53 18.13
CA THR A 274 -12.76 -30.65 19.00
C THR A 274 -12.31 -29.20 18.86
N PHE A 275 -13.28 -28.32 18.62
CA PHE A 275 -13.09 -26.90 18.40
C PHE A 275 -13.88 -26.11 19.42
N GLN A 276 -13.26 -25.07 19.97
CA GLN A 276 -13.88 -24.13 20.87
C GLN A 276 -14.05 -22.78 20.16
N ARG A 277 -15.25 -22.22 20.23
CA ARG A 277 -15.49 -20.83 19.86
C ARG A 277 -14.80 -19.92 20.88
N VAL A 278 -13.93 -19.05 20.40
CA VAL A 278 -13.19 -18.09 21.21
C VAL A 278 -13.46 -16.69 20.67
N GLN A 279 -13.87 -15.78 21.56
CA GLN A 279 -13.90 -14.35 21.26
C GLN A 279 -12.47 -13.81 21.29
N VAL A 280 -12.14 -12.96 20.33
CA VAL A 280 -10.82 -12.32 20.24
C VAL A 280 -10.95 -10.83 20.02
N GLU A 281 -9.98 -10.08 20.54
CA GLU A 281 -9.76 -8.69 20.12
C GLU A 281 -8.72 -8.66 19.01
N THR A 282 -9.02 -7.95 17.94
CA THR A 282 -8.20 -7.90 16.74
C THR A 282 -7.55 -6.52 16.58
N GLY A 283 -6.33 -6.49 16.06
CA GLY A 283 -5.57 -5.28 15.79
C GLY A 283 -5.43 -5.01 14.30
N ILE A 284 -4.19 -4.74 13.87
CA ILE A 284 -3.87 -4.46 12.47
C ILE A 284 -4.18 -5.68 11.59
N GLU A 285 -4.92 -5.42 10.52
CA GLU A 285 -5.16 -6.36 9.42
C GLU A 285 -4.25 -6.02 8.23
N THR A 286 -3.64 -7.06 7.68
CA THR A 286 -2.86 -7.03 6.43
C THR A 286 -3.62 -7.83 5.36
N ASP A 287 -3.09 -7.90 4.14
CA ASP A 287 -3.77 -8.61 3.04
C ASP A 287 -3.95 -10.12 3.32
N GLU A 288 -3.12 -10.72 4.18
CA GLU A 288 -3.14 -12.17 4.47
C GLU A 288 -3.43 -12.52 5.94
N TYR A 289 -3.02 -11.64 6.88
CA TYR A 289 -3.05 -11.93 8.32
C TYR A 289 -3.59 -10.76 9.16
N THR A 290 -4.27 -11.12 10.25
CA THR A 290 -4.80 -10.18 11.25
C THR A 290 -4.10 -10.39 12.59
N GLN A 291 -3.71 -9.29 13.21
CA GLN A 291 -3.18 -9.25 14.56
C GLN A 291 -4.23 -9.66 15.60
N ILE A 292 -3.83 -10.49 16.56
CA ILE A 292 -4.60 -10.83 17.75
C ILE A 292 -4.04 -10.06 18.95
N LEU A 293 -4.88 -9.23 19.58
CA LEU A 293 -4.56 -8.45 20.78
C LEU A 293 -4.86 -9.23 22.06
N SER A 294 -5.95 -10.01 22.07
CA SER A 294 -6.35 -10.85 23.20
C SER A 294 -7.21 -12.04 22.76
N GLY A 295 -7.30 -13.06 23.63
CA GLY A 295 -8.12 -14.27 23.43
C GLY A 295 -7.37 -15.51 22.93
N LEU A 296 -6.14 -15.37 22.44
CA LEU A 296 -5.29 -16.49 22.02
C LEU A 296 -3.87 -16.41 22.59
N GLN A 297 -3.18 -17.54 22.55
CA GLN A 297 -1.76 -17.67 22.91
C GLN A 297 -0.94 -18.24 21.75
N THR A 298 0.37 -18.03 21.80
CA THR A 298 1.31 -18.63 20.85
C THR A 298 1.21 -20.15 20.87
N ASN A 299 1.30 -20.77 19.70
CA ASN A 299 1.14 -22.20 19.44
C ASN A 299 -0.28 -22.75 19.64
N ASP A 300 -1.26 -21.90 19.91
CA ASP A 300 -2.65 -22.29 19.72
C ASP A 300 -2.88 -22.71 18.27
N ARG A 301 -3.83 -23.62 18.06
CA ARG A 301 -4.21 -24.09 16.73
C ARG A 301 -5.59 -23.55 16.42
N VAL A 302 -5.77 -22.95 15.25
CA VAL A 302 -7.03 -22.31 14.85
C VAL A 302 -7.46 -22.79 13.47
N VAL A 303 -8.76 -22.79 13.24
CA VAL A 303 -9.32 -23.08 11.92
C VAL A 303 -9.01 -21.91 10.98
N SER A 304 -8.12 -22.14 10.01
CA SER A 304 -7.66 -21.14 9.05
C SER A 304 -8.43 -21.12 7.75
N HIS A 305 -9.16 -22.20 7.45
CA HIS A 305 -10.07 -22.28 6.31
C HIS A 305 -11.29 -23.11 6.71
N GLY A 306 -12.48 -22.78 6.20
CA GLY A 306 -13.73 -23.47 6.54
C GLY A 306 -14.38 -23.00 7.85
N SER A 307 -13.95 -21.87 8.40
CA SER A 307 -14.50 -21.26 9.62
C SER A 307 -16.02 -21.00 9.52
N THR A 308 -16.53 -20.65 8.33
CA THR A 308 -17.97 -20.48 8.04
C THR A 308 -18.81 -21.73 8.29
N LEU A 309 -18.28 -22.93 8.05
CA LEU A 309 -19.00 -24.18 8.33
C LEU A 309 -19.25 -24.33 9.83
N LEU A 310 -18.22 -24.06 10.63
CA LEU A 310 -18.31 -24.12 12.08
C LEU A 310 -19.16 -22.97 12.64
N LYS A 311 -19.17 -21.80 11.99
CA LYS A 311 -20.05 -20.67 12.34
C LYS A 311 -21.52 -21.09 12.36
N GLY A 312 -22.00 -21.74 11.31
CA GLY A 312 -23.40 -22.20 11.22
C GLY A 312 -23.77 -23.13 12.38
N LEU A 313 -22.89 -24.07 12.69
CA LEU A 313 -23.07 -25.02 13.80
C LEU A 313 -23.04 -24.32 15.18
N SER A 314 -22.10 -23.41 15.39
CA SER A 314 -21.88 -22.75 16.70
C SER A 314 -22.95 -21.74 17.08
N PHE A 315 -23.51 -21.03 16.10
CA PHE A 315 -24.46 -19.93 16.34
C PHE A 315 -25.91 -20.30 15.98
N GLY A 316 -26.15 -21.46 15.37
CA GLY A 316 -27.50 -21.99 15.16
C GLY A 316 -28.28 -21.33 14.02
N TYR A 317 -27.60 -21.06 12.89
CA TYR A 317 -28.24 -20.57 11.66
C TYR A 317 -28.67 -21.71 10.73
#